data_AF-A0A3D3JNK2-F1
#
_entry.id   AF-A0A3D3JNK2-F1
#
_cell.length_a   1.000
_cell.length_b   1.000
_cell.length_c   1.000
_cell.angle_alpha   90.00
_cell.angle_beta   90.00
_cell.angle_gamma   90.00
#
_symmetry.space_group_name_H-M   'P 1'
#
loop_
_entity.id
_entity.type
_entity.pdbx_description
1 polymer ?
#
loop_
_entity_poly.entity_id
_entity_poly.type
_entity_poly.pdbx_seq_one_letter_code
_entity_poly.pdbx_strand_id
1 'polypeptide(L)'
;MNALILVDIQNDFMPGGALAKPDGHDIVPVDNGHRRATGLTDYPREQSVTGACVYGVATGYCVKCTCLDARNEGVETSIIVDACRGVELQIGDVTAAVDEMQSVCVNVIRGIEL
;
A
#
# COMPACT_ATOMS: atom_id res chain seq x y z
N MET A 1 -10.11 4.44 16.65
CA MET A 1 -10.10 2.96 16.50
C MET A 1 -8.98 2.58 15.53
N ASN A 2 -8.35 1.41 15.67
CA ASN A 2 -7.24 1.02 14.80
C ASN A 2 -7.67 -0.09 13.84
N ALA A 3 -7.23 -0.02 12.58
CA ALA A 3 -7.49 -1.02 11.55
C ALA A 3 -6.18 -1.66 11.06
N LEU A 4 -6.26 -2.94 10.68
CA LEU A 4 -5.19 -3.65 9.98
C LEU A 4 -5.59 -3.77 8.51
N ILE A 5 -4.75 -3.25 7.62
CA ILE A 5 -4.99 -3.18 6.18
C ILE A 5 -3.99 -4.10 5.49
N LEU A 6 -4.50 -5.17 4.90
CA LEU A 6 -3.77 -6.04 3.99
C LEU A 6 -3.97 -5.53 2.56
N VAL A 7 -2.88 -5.18 1.88
CA VAL A 7 -2.89 -4.63 0.53
C VAL A 7 -2.31 -5.64 -0.45
N ASP A 8 -3.06 -5.95 -1.51
CA ASP A 8 -2.64 -6.91 -2.53
C ASP A 8 -3.15 -6.47 -3.90
N ILE A 9 -2.23 -6.12 -4.81
CA ILE A 9 -2.50 -6.27 -6.24
C ILE A 9 -1.83 -7.58 -6.63
N GLN A 10 -2.62 -8.65 -6.65
CA GLN A 10 -2.13 -10.01 -6.84
C GLN A 10 -1.32 -10.09 -8.12
N ASN A 11 -0.03 -10.44 -7.99
CA ASN A 11 0.85 -10.72 -9.12
C ASN A 11 0.25 -11.78 -10.07
N ASP A 12 -0.64 -12.64 -9.54
CA ASP A 12 -1.37 -13.62 -10.31
C ASP A 12 -2.24 -13.01 -11.42
N PHE A 13 -2.73 -11.79 -11.28
CA PHE A 13 -3.52 -11.12 -12.33
C PHE A 13 -2.67 -10.35 -13.35
N MET A 14 -1.39 -10.14 -13.06
CA MET A 14 -0.46 -9.47 -13.98
C MET A 14 0.01 -10.44 -15.09
N PRO A 15 0.46 -9.94 -16.26
CA PRO A 15 1.03 -10.80 -17.30
C PRO A 15 2.15 -11.71 -16.77
N GLY A 16 2.00 -13.02 -17.00
CA GLY A 16 2.91 -14.06 -16.47
C GLY A 16 2.48 -14.68 -15.12
N GLY A 17 1.42 -14.17 -14.48
CA GLY A 17 0.80 -14.74 -13.30
C GLY A 17 -0.17 -15.90 -13.59
N ALA A 18 -0.58 -16.63 -12.54
CA ALA A 18 -1.45 -17.81 -12.68
C ALA A 18 -2.86 -17.49 -13.23
N LEU A 19 -3.31 -16.24 -13.06
CA LEU A 19 -4.63 -15.73 -13.46
C LEU A 19 -4.51 -14.50 -14.36
N ALA A 20 -3.42 -14.42 -15.14
CA ALA A 20 -3.03 -13.24 -15.90
C ALA A 20 -4.16 -12.72 -16.80
N LYS A 21 -4.39 -11.41 -16.76
CA LYS A 21 -5.17 -10.69 -17.77
C LYS A 21 -4.21 -9.96 -18.73
N PRO A 22 -4.49 -9.95 -20.05
CA PRO A 22 -3.62 -9.31 -21.04
C PRO A 22 -3.24 -7.87 -20.67
N ASP A 23 -4.19 -7.10 -20.14
CA ASP A 23 -4.02 -5.68 -19.79
C ASP A 23 -3.87 -5.47 -18.28
N GLY A 24 -3.47 -6.51 -17.53
CA GLY A 24 -3.39 -6.46 -16.07
C GLY A 24 -2.50 -5.32 -15.56
N HIS A 25 -1.42 -4.99 -16.28
CA HIS A 25 -0.53 -3.90 -15.88
C HIS A 25 -1.17 -2.50 -15.95
N ASP A 26 -2.22 -2.33 -16.76
CA ASP A 26 -2.85 -1.03 -16.99
C ASP A 26 -3.69 -0.55 -15.82
N ILE A 27 -4.02 -1.43 -14.87
CA ILE A 27 -4.80 -1.06 -13.70
C ILE A 27 -3.98 -0.23 -12.70
N VAL A 28 -2.68 -0.52 -12.56
CA VAL A 28 -1.82 0.10 -11.54
C VAL A 28 -1.71 1.62 -11.74
N PRO A 29 -1.47 2.15 -12.96
CA PRO A 29 -1.43 3.60 -13.18
C PRO A 29 -2.79 4.30 -13.07
N VAL A 30 -3.90 3.56 -13.23
CA VAL A 30 -5.25 4.11 -13.08
C VAL A 30 -5.58 4.29 -11.61
N ASP A 31 -5.29 3.27 -10.80
CA ASP A 31 -5.54 3.26 -9.37
C ASP A 31 -4.59 4.21 -8.63
N ASN A 32 -3.27 3.97 -8.73
CA ASN A 32 -2.25 4.80 -8.08
C ASN A 32 -2.19 6.25 -8.61
N GLY A 33 -2.78 6.51 -9.77
CA GLY A 33 -2.94 7.85 -10.33
C GLY A 33 -4.19 8.60 -9.87
N HIS A 34 -4.94 8.04 -8.91
CA HIS A 34 -6.19 8.57 -8.36
C HIS A 34 -7.24 8.89 -9.44
N ARG A 35 -7.24 8.14 -10.54
CA ARG A 35 -8.16 8.41 -11.68
C ARG A 35 -9.59 7.98 -11.39
N ARG A 36 -9.78 7.10 -10.39
CA ARG A 36 -11.08 6.64 -9.92
C ARG A 36 -11.00 6.33 -8.43
N ALA A 37 -12.00 6.79 -7.66
CA ALA A 37 -12.12 6.39 -6.26
C ALA A 37 -12.53 4.92 -6.14
N THR A 38 -11.84 4.18 -5.27
CA THR A 38 -12.16 2.78 -4.95
C THR A 38 -13.31 2.64 -3.95
N GLY A 39 -13.64 3.72 -3.23
CA GLY A 39 -14.55 3.70 -2.07
C GLY A 39 -13.91 3.13 -0.80
N LEU A 40 -12.64 2.71 -0.86
CA LEU A 40 -11.95 2.12 0.29
C LEU A 40 -11.83 3.09 1.47
N THR A 41 -11.78 4.40 1.22
CA THR A 41 -11.70 5.43 2.26
C THR A 41 -13.00 5.60 3.04
N ASP A 42 -14.14 5.30 2.43
CA ASP A 42 -15.45 5.57 3.02
C ASP A 42 -15.72 4.65 4.22
N TYR A 43 -15.40 3.36 4.08
CA TYR A 43 -15.65 2.38 5.14
C TYR A 43 -14.84 2.66 6.43
N PRO A 44 -13.50 2.87 6.40
CA PRO A 44 -12.72 3.24 7.59
C PRO A 44 -13.20 4.55 8.23
N ARG A 45 -13.61 5.55 7.43
CA ARG A 45 -14.17 6.81 7.95
C ARG A 45 -15.48 6.57 8.69
N GLU A 46 -16.41 5.80 8.11
CA GLU A 46 -17.66 5.41 8.78
C GLU A 46 -17.39 4.66 10.09
N GLN A 47 -16.34 3.84 10.13
CA GLN A 47 -15.92 3.12 11.33
C GLN A 47 -15.08 3.96 12.31
N SER A 48 -14.90 5.28 12.07
CA SER A 48 -14.09 6.18 12.91
C SER A 48 -12.68 5.64 13.16
N VAL A 49 -12.06 5.09 12.11
CA VAL A 49 -10.67 4.65 12.13
C VAL A 49 -9.76 5.87 12.24
N THR A 50 -8.89 5.86 13.24
CA THR A 50 -7.93 6.93 13.54
C THR A 50 -6.49 6.47 13.34
N GLY A 51 -6.26 5.15 13.31
CA GLY A 51 -4.97 4.54 13.04
C GLY A 51 -5.06 3.33 12.11
N ALA A 52 -4.08 3.15 11.24
CA ALA A 52 -4.00 2.06 10.29
C ALA A 52 -2.60 1.43 10.30
N CYS A 53 -2.58 0.10 10.29
CA CYS A 53 -1.36 -0.69 10.10
C CYS A 53 -1.43 -1.37 8.73
N VAL A 54 -0.46 -1.13 7.86
CA VAL A 54 -0.48 -1.52 6.45
C VAL A 54 0.62 -2.54 6.17
N TYR A 55 0.29 -3.60 5.44
CA TYR A 55 1.26 -4.57 4.94
C TYR A 55 0.77 -5.27 3.66
N GLY A 56 1.67 -5.97 2.97
CA GLY A 56 1.34 -6.75 1.79
C GLY A 56 2.26 -6.47 0.60
N VAL A 57 1.72 -6.46 -0.62
CA VAL A 57 2.51 -6.31 -1.85
C VAL A 57 1.87 -5.35 -2.87
N ALA A 58 2.64 -4.61 -3.64
CA ALA A 58 4.10 -4.43 -3.55
C ALA A 58 4.47 -3.18 -2.75
N THR A 59 5.56 -3.22 -1.97
CA THR A 59 6.02 -2.12 -1.09
C THR A 59 6.06 -0.77 -1.81
N GLY A 60 6.62 -0.70 -3.02
CA GLY A 60 6.77 0.53 -3.80
C GLY A 60 5.54 0.98 -4.60
N TYR A 61 4.47 0.18 -4.58
CA TYR A 61 3.25 0.42 -5.35
C TYR A 61 2.05 0.57 -4.40
N CYS A 62 1.20 -0.44 -4.33
CA CYS A 62 -0.09 -0.41 -3.63
C CYS A 62 0.07 -0.11 -2.15
N VAL A 63 1.10 -0.70 -1.52
CA VAL A 63 1.39 -0.47 -0.09
C VAL A 63 1.76 1.01 0.11
N LYS A 64 2.69 1.53 -0.68
CA LYS A 64 3.07 2.95 -0.63
C LYS A 64 1.87 3.87 -0.83
N CYS A 65 1.14 3.72 -1.94
CA CYS A 65 -0.01 4.56 -2.25
C CYS A 65 -1.06 4.52 -1.13
N THR A 66 -1.38 3.34 -0.61
CA THR A 66 -2.32 3.18 0.51
C THR A 66 -1.84 3.91 1.76
N CYS A 67 -0.54 3.82 2.10
CA CYS A 67 0.03 4.53 3.24
C CYS A 67 -0.04 6.05 3.07
N LEU A 68 0.30 6.55 1.88
CA LEU A 68 0.26 7.98 1.57
C LEU A 68 -1.18 8.52 1.63
N ASP A 69 -2.14 7.79 1.06
CA ASP A 69 -3.55 8.17 1.08
C ASP A 69 -4.12 8.17 2.49
N ALA A 70 -3.82 7.15 3.30
CA ALA A 70 -4.23 7.10 4.71
C ALA A 70 -3.69 8.32 5.50
N ARG A 71 -2.43 8.71 5.27
CA ARG A 71 -1.85 9.93 5.87
C ARG A 71 -2.52 11.21 5.40
N ASN A 72 -2.81 11.32 4.10
CA ASN A 72 -3.52 12.48 3.54
C ASN A 72 -4.94 12.61 4.11
N GLU A 73 -5.54 11.48 4.50
CA GLU A 73 -6.84 11.38 5.14
C GLU A 73 -6.81 11.60 6.66
N GLY A 74 -5.64 11.92 7.22
CA GLY A 74 -5.46 12.20 8.65
C GLY A 74 -5.40 10.95 9.53
N VAL A 75 -5.28 9.75 8.95
CA VAL A 75 -5.12 8.50 9.68
C VAL A 75 -3.66 8.35 10.12
N GLU A 76 -3.45 8.06 11.40
CA GLU A 76 -2.13 7.66 11.89
C GLU A 76 -1.73 6.35 11.20
N THR A 77 -0.61 6.32 10.50
CA THR A 77 -0.30 5.19 9.60
C THR A 77 1.04 4.57 9.96
N SER A 78 1.05 3.24 10.06
CA SER A 78 2.25 2.42 10.26
C SER A 78 2.36 1.37 9.15
N ILE A 79 3.57 1.09 8.69
CA ILE A 79 3.87 -0.01 7.77
C ILE A 79 4.63 -1.13 8.50
N ILE A 80 4.16 -2.37 8.38
CA ILE A 80 4.87 -3.56 8.87
C ILE A 80 5.84 -4.02 7.79
N VAL A 81 7.07 -3.51 7.83
CA VAL A 81 8.01 -3.63 6.71
C VAL A 81 8.46 -5.06 6.42
N ASP A 82 8.56 -5.90 7.44
CA ASP A 82 8.93 -7.31 7.33
C ASP A 82 7.75 -8.20 6.88
N ALA A 83 6.53 -7.67 6.89
CA ALA A 83 5.36 -8.28 6.27
C ALA A 83 5.08 -7.73 4.85
N CYS A 84 6.02 -6.96 4.29
CA CYS A 84 5.91 -6.43 2.92
C CYS A 84 6.93 -7.07 1.98
N ARG A 85 6.55 -7.19 0.70
CA ARG A 85 7.50 -7.56 -0.37
C ARG A 85 7.41 -6.56 -1.51
N GLY A 86 8.54 -5.98 -1.88
CA GLY A 86 8.63 -5.05 -3.00
C GLY A 86 8.97 -5.72 -4.32
N VAL A 87 8.86 -4.95 -5.39
CA VAL A 87 9.36 -5.29 -6.73
C VAL A 87 10.47 -4.29 -7.03
N GLU A 88 11.67 -4.80 -7.33
CA GLU A 88 12.83 -4.00 -7.70
C GLU A 88 12.95 -3.97 -9.23
N LEU A 89 12.61 -2.85 -9.85
CA LEU A 89 12.91 -2.63 -11.27
C LEU A 89 14.30 -2.00 -11.43
N GLN A 90 14.68 -1.16 -10.48
CA GLN A 90 16.01 -0.60 -10.27
C GLN A 90 16.44 -0.84 -8.84
N ILE A 91 17.74 -1.06 -8.64
CA ILE A 91 18.32 -1.27 -7.32
C ILE A 91 18.01 -0.07 -6.42
N GLY A 92 17.26 -0.30 -5.35
CA GLY A 92 16.93 0.70 -4.33
C GLY A 92 15.51 1.25 -4.41
N ASP A 93 14.68 0.76 -5.35
CA ASP A 93 13.28 1.19 -5.49
C ASP A 93 12.49 1.02 -4.19
N VAL A 94 12.68 -0.11 -3.49
CA VAL A 94 11.95 -0.38 -2.25
C VAL A 94 12.42 0.53 -1.12
N THR A 95 13.72 0.78 -1.01
CA THR A 95 14.29 1.70 -0.01
C THR A 95 13.74 3.11 -0.23
N ALA A 96 13.79 3.61 -1.46
CA ALA A 96 13.24 4.92 -1.81
C ALA A 96 11.75 5.04 -1.49
N ALA A 97 10.97 3.98 -1.73
CA ALA A 97 9.55 3.96 -1.38
C ALA A 97 9.31 4.02 0.14
N VAL A 98 10.11 3.33 0.94
CA VAL A 98 10.03 3.39 2.41
C VAL A 98 10.44 4.77 2.92
N ASP A 99 11.52 5.34 2.39
CA ASP A 99 11.97 6.69 2.75
C ASP A 99 10.90 7.75 2.43
N GLU A 100 10.23 7.63 1.29
CA GLU A 100 9.11 8.50 0.90
C GLU A 100 7.95 8.41 1.90
N MET A 101 7.55 7.19 2.29
CA MET A 101 6.51 7.00 3.31
C MET A 101 6.91 7.61 4.66
N GLN A 102 8.16 7.42 5.08
CA GLN A 102 8.66 8.01 6.33
C GLN A 102 8.67 9.54 6.28
N SER A 103 8.94 10.13 5.13
CA SER A 103 8.97 11.59 4.94
C SER A 103 7.61 12.26 5.22
N VAL A 104 6.50 11.51 5.10
CA VAL A 104 5.14 11.98 5.42
C VAL A 104 4.61 11.42 6.76
N CYS A 105 5.52 11.00 7.63
CA CYS A 105 5.24 10.47 8.96
C CYS A 105 4.47 9.13 8.97
N VAL A 106 4.72 8.25 8.01
CA VAL A 106 4.37 6.82 8.18
C VAL A 106 5.41 6.18 9.10
N ASN A 107 4.95 5.54 10.16
CA ASN A 107 5.82 4.83 11.09
C ASN A 107 6.26 3.50 10.49
N VAL A 108 7.56 3.24 10.43
CA VAL A 108 8.09 1.94 9.99
C VAL A 108 8.26 1.06 11.21
N ILE A 109 7.53 -0.05 11.25
CA ILE A 109 7.57 -1.02 12.35
C ILE A 109 7.92 -2.40 11.82
N ARG A 110 8.54 -3.21 12.68
CA ARG A 110 8.75 -4.65 12.44
C ARG A 110 7.68 -5.44 13.17
N GLY A 111 7.30 -6.60 12.64
CA GLY A 111 6.26 -7.45 13.23
C GLY A 111 6.58 -7.93 14.65
N ILE A 112 7.86 -7.89 15.06
CA ILE A 112 8.30 -8.19 16.43
C ILE A 112 8.03 -7.05 17.43
N GLU A 113 7.66 -5.86 16.96
CA GLU A 113 7.44 -4.65 17.76
C GLU A 113 5.94 -4.34 17.95
N LEU A 114 5.06 -5.19 17.40
CA LEU A 114 3.60 -5.10 17.48
C LEU A 114 3.03 -5.61 18.82
#